data_AF-A0A484FKM6-F1
#
_entry.id   AF-A0A484FKM6-F1
#
_cell.length_a   1.000
_cell.length_b   1.000
_cell.length_c   1.000
_cell.angle_alpha   90.00
_cell.angle_beta   90.00
_cell.angle_gamma   90.00
#
_symmetry.space_group_name_H-M   'P 1'
#
loop_
_entity.id
_entity.type
_entity.pdbx_description
1 polymer ?
#
loop_
_entity_poly.entity_id
_entity_poly.type
_entity_poly.pdbx_seq_one_letter_code
_entity_poly.pdbx_strand_id
1 'polypeptide(L)' 'MQLLSLLPFLIVTALAADQGRGCSALEALDCSGDNIVKCYVWPGRDKPTWNYVDSCFDRQLRCSAGTCVC' A
#
# COMPACT_ATOMS: atom_id res chain seq x y z
N MET A 1 -34.11 -25.05 -0.44
CA MET A 1 -33.65 -24.39 0.81
C MET A 1 -32.28 -24.93 1.14
N GLN A 2 -31.24 -24.08 1.15
CA GLN A 2 -29.87 -24.22 1.68
C GLN A 2 -29.05 -23.17 0.91
N LEU A 3 -29.09 -21.90 1.27
CA LEU A 3 -28.59 -21.24 2.47
C LEU A 3 -27.07 -21.39 2.69
N LEU A 4 -26.38 -20.28 2.36
CA LEU A 4 -25.13 -19.76 2.91
C LEU A 4 -23.88 -20.64 2.93
N SER A 5 -22.85 -20.18 2.22
CA SER A 5 -21.53 -19.93 2.82
C SER A 5 -20.81 -18.84 2.02
N LEU A 6 -21.30 -17.61 2.14
CA LEU A 6 -20.50 -16.41 1.87
C LEU A 6 -19.50 -16.28 3.02
N LEU A 7 -18.28 -16.75 2.82
CA LEU A 7 -17.14 -16.37 3.63
C LEU A 7 -16.31 -15.36 2.83
N PRO A 8 -16.49 -14.05 3.04
CA PRO A 8 -15.49 -13.10 2.61
C PRO A 8 -14.27 -13.35 3.50
N PHE A 9 -13.19 -13.86 2.91
CA PHE A 9 -11.87 -13.83 3.52
C PHE A 9 -11.46 -12.37 3.72
N LEU A 10 -11.86 -11.80 4.86
CA LEU A 10 -11.30 -10.58 5.40
C LEU A 10 -9.91 -10.95 5.94
N ILE A 11 -8.91 -10.89 5.06
CA ILE A 11 -7.51 -10.98 5.47
C ILE A 11 -7.14 -9.65 6.11
N VAL A 12 -6.88 -9.71 7.40
CA VAL A 12 -6.52 -8.60 8.29
C VAL A 12 -5.11 -8.11 7.95
N THR A 13 -5.06 -6.88 7.42
CA THR A 13 -4.07 -5.81 7.68
C THR A 13 -2.64 -6.24 7.99
N ALA A 14 -1.82 -6.44 6.95
CA ALA A 14 -0.44 -5.96 7.05
C ALA A 14 -0.53 -4.43 7.16
N LEU A 15 0.19 -3.82 8.10
CA LEU A 15 0.18 -2.39 8.36
C LEU A 15 0.74 -1.65 7.14
N ALA A 16 -0.10 -1.48 6.14
CA ALA A 16 0.15 -0.75 4.93
C ALA A 16 0.38 0.71 5.31
N ALA A 17 1.40 1.35 4.73
CA ALA A 17 1.41 2.79 4.63
C ALA A 17 0.12 3.20 3.89
N ASP A 18 -0.91 3.56 4.65
CA ASP A 18 -2.23 3.94 4.15
C ASP A 18 -2.05 4.99 3.04
N GLN A 19 -2.28 4.61 1.78
CA GLN A 19 -2.19 5.55 0.67
C GLN A 19 -3.06 6.78 0.95
N GLY A 20 -2.53 7.96 0.67
CA GLY A 20 -3.18 9.24 0.95
C GLY A 20 -3.07 9.69 2.42
N ARG A 21 -2.52 8.89 3.33
CA ARG A 21 -2.21 9.32 4.69
C ARG A 21 -1.00 10.24 4.69
N GLY A 22 -1.03 11.22 5.59
CA GLY A 22 0.11 12.12 5.80
C GLY A 22 1.36 11.35 6.21
N CYS A 23 2.50 11.78 5.69
CA CYS A 23 3.82 11.23 6.00
C CYS A 23 4.78 12.36 6.38
N SER A 24 5.87 12.04 7.08
CA SER A 24 6.85 13.04 7.56
C SER A 24 8.22 12.92 6.91
N ALA A 25 8.57 11.75 6.38
CA ALA A 25 9.87 11.48 5.75
C ALA A 25 9.76 11.64 4.23
N LEU A 26 9.97 12.86 3.72
CA LEU A 26 9.97 13.14 2.29
C LEU A 26 10.89 12.18 1.52
N GLU A 27 10.42 11.76 0.36
CA GLU A 27 11.06 10.81 -0.56
C GLU A 27 11.26 9.39 -0.02
N ALA A 28 10.84 9.10 1.22
CA ALA A 28 10.88 7.74 1.77
C ALA A 28 9.98 6.80 0.96
N LEU A 29 10.41 5.54 0.83
CA LEU A 29 9.64 4.46 0.25
C LEU A 29 9.13 3.55 1.36
N ASP A 30 7.92 3.04 1.19
CA ASP A 30 7.31 2.07 2.09
C ASP A 30 6.35 1.16 1.32
N CYS A 31 5.71 0.23 2.01
CA CYS A 31 4.77 -0.72 1.45
C CYS A 31 3.33 -0.45 1.90
N SER A 32 2.42 -0.43 0.93
CA SER A 32 0.97 -0.44 1.15
C SER A 32 0.38 -1.74 0.62
N GLY A 33 0.37 -2.78 1.45
CA GLY A 33 0.18 -4.15 0.98
C GLY A 33 1.35 -4.55 0.08
N ASP A 34 1.08 -5.08 -1.10
CA ASP A 34 2.11 -5.41 -2.11
C ASP A 34 2.44 -4.25 -3.06
N ASN A 35 2.05 -3.02 -2.72
CA ASN A 35 2.38 -1.83 -3.51
C ASN A 35 3.52 -1.04 -2.87
N ILE A 36 4.42 -0.53 -3.69
CA ILE A 36 5.41 0.47 -3.28
C ILE A 36 4.72 1.83 -3.25
N VAL A 37 4.83 2.52 -2.12
CA VAL A 37 4.40 3.90 -1.95
C VAL A 37 5.59 4.79 -1.61
N LYS A 38 5.51 6.05 -2.02
CA LYS A 38 6.52 7.07 -1.75
C LYS A 38 5.91 8.27 -1.05
N CYS A 39 6.58 8.77 -0.04
CA CYS A 39 6.17 9.97 0.67
C CYS A 39 6.59 11.21 -0.12
N TYR A 40 5.65 11.92 -0.73
CA TYR A 40 5.92 13.20 -1.39
C TYR A 40 4.68 14.08 -1.43
N VAL A 41 4.89 15.36 -1.76
CA VAL A 41 3.80 16.32 -1.94
C VAL A 41 3.25 16.15 -3.36
N TRP A 42 2.07 15.52 -3.49
CA TRP A 42 1.38 15.43 -4.77
C TRP A 42 0.88 16.83 -5.21
N PRO A 43 0.92 17.17 -6.51
CA PRO A 43 0.40 18.46 -6.98
C PRO A 43 -1.03 18.74 -6.48
N GLY A 44 -1.22 19.89 -5.83
CA GLY A 44 -2.51 20.26 -5.22
C GLY A 44 -2.67 19.87 -3.74
N ARG A 45 -1.60 19.39 -3.08
CA ARG A 45 -1.54 19.21 -1.62
C ARG A 45 -0.54 20.19 -1.01
N ASP A 46 -0.82 20.62 0.22
CA ASP A 46 0.10 21.47 0.99
C ASP A 46 1.06 20.66 1.88
N LYS A 47 0.82 19.34 2.01
CA LYS A 47 1.54 18.45 2.92
C LYS A 47 1.86 17.12 2.22
N PRO A 48 2.99 16.48 2.57
CA PRO A 48 3.36 15.20 1.97
C PRO A 48 2.45 14.07 2.43
N THR A 49 2.14 13.18 1.49
CA THR A 49 1.33 11.97 1.72
C THR A 49 2.03 10.75 1.13
N TRP A 50 1.69 9.56 1.61
CA TRP A 50 2.07 8.32 0.95
C TRP A 50 1.31 8.18 -0.36
N ASN A 51 2.01 8.14 -1.49
CA ASN A 51 1.40 8.03 -2.81
C ASN A 51 1.93 6.79 -3.53
N TYR A 52 1.09 6.15 -4.34
CA TYR A 52 1.47 4.98 -5.13
C TYR A 52 2.62 5.26 -6.10
N VAL A 53 3.51 4.27 -6.26
CA VAL A 53 4.61 4.29 -7.24
C VAL A 53 4.61 3.06 -8.12
N ASP A 54 4.51 1.87 -7.54
CA ASP A 54 4.65 0.60 -8.26
C ASP A 54 3.89 -0.54 -7.56
N SER A 55 3.60 -1.62 -8.29
CA SER A 55 2.94 -2.82 -7.78
C SER A 55 3.90 -4.01 -7.84
N CYS A 56 4.22 -4.57 -6.67
CA CYS A 56 4.97 -5.83 -6.59
C CYS A 56 4.08 -7.02 -6.94
N PHE A 57 2.78 -6.92 -6.67
CA PHE A 57 1.80 -7.95 -7.01
C PHE A 57 1.75 -8.22 -8.52
N ASP A 58 1.82 -7.17 -9.35
CA ASP A 58 1.81 -7.28 -10.82
C ASP A 58 3.02 -8.07 -11.34
N ARG A 59 4.08 -8.16 -10.54
CA ARG A 59 5.30 -8.93 -10.82
C ARG A 59 5.34 -10.29 -10.11
N GLN A 60 4.24 -10.68 -9.46
CA GLN A 60 4.17 -11.87 -8.60
C GLN A 60 5.16 -11.84 -7.43
N LEU A 61 5.50 -10.65 -6.94
CA LEU A 61 6.41 -10.39 -5.82
C LEU A 61 5.65 -9.81 -4.62
N ARG A 62 6.31 -9.76 -3.46
CA ARG A 62 5.82 -9.06 -2.25
C ARG A 62 6.54 -7.74 -2.06
N CYS A 63 5.85 -6.75 -1.50
CA CYS A 63 6.54 -5.53 -1.07
C CYS A 63 7.17 -5.74 0.31
N SER A 64 8.44 -5.40 0.46
CA SER A 64 9.14 -5.32 1.74
C SER A 64 10.00 -4.06 1.79
N ALA A 65 9.77 -3.22 2.80
CA ALA A 65 10.49 -1.97 3.03
C ALA A 65 10.65 -1.08 1.78
N GLY A 66 9.57 -0.91 1.00
CA GLY A 66 9.58 -0.09 -0.21
C GLY A 66 10.25 -0.72 -1.43
N THR A 67 10.47 -2.04 -1.43
CA THR A 67 11.08 -2.78 -2.54
C THR A 67 10.32 -4.07 -2.84
N CYS A 68 10.35 -4.54 -4.09
CA CYS A 68 9.75 -5.82 -4.45
C CYS A 68 10.73 -6.97 -4.23
N VAL A 69 10.29 -7.98 -3.49
CA VAL A 69 11.07 -9.17 -3.11
C VAL A 69 10.28 -10.45 -3.45
N CYS A 70 11.00 -11.52 -3.76
CA CYS A 70 10.44 -12.84 -4.10
C CYS A 70 9.88 -13.58 -2.88
#